data_AF-A0A645BA54-F1
#
_entry.id   AF-A0A645BA54-F1
#
_cell.length_a   1.000
_cell.length_b   1.000
_cell.length_c   1.000
_cell.angle_alpha   90.00
_cell.angle_beta   90.00
_cell.angle_gamma   90.00
#
_symmetry.space_group_name_H-M   'P 1'
#
loop_
_entity.id
_entity.type
_entity.pdbx_description
1 polymer ?
#
loop_
_entity_poly.entity_id
_entity_poly.type
_entity_poly.pdbx_seq_one_letter_code
_entity_poly.pdbx_strand_id
1 'polypeptide(L)'
;MNGADANATGIYRRHIPLKGAPAYEMLFAPKRCVGLSKAVGEICADVYAVYPPGIPAIVPGEIFDAETAEALNGAVKQVFVYNVY
;
A
#
# COMPACT_ATOMS: atom_id res chain seq x y z
N MET A 1 -16.26 -1.37 22.09
CA MET A 1 -15.35 -2.30 22.79
C MET A 1 -13.94 -1.83 22.51
N ASN A 2 -13.42 -1.04 23.45
CA ASN A 2 -12.12 -0.39 23.41
C ASN A 2 -11.08 -1.36 23.96
N GLY A 3 -9.92 -1.42 23.33
CA GLY A 3 -8.71 -2.02 23.90
C GLY A 3 -8.21 -3.25 23.17
N ALA A 4 -7.18 -3.04 22.33
CA ALA A 4 -6.05 -3.94 22.03
C ALA A 4 -5.61 -3.71 20.57
N ASP A 5 -4.86 -2.64 20.28
CA ASP A 5 -3.57 -2.83 19.61
C ASP A 5 -2.66 -1.58 19.62
N ALA A 6 -2.88 -0.64 20.55
CA ALA A 6 -2.09 0.59 20.66
C ALA A 6 -0.57 0.39 20.91
N ASN A 7 -0.08 -0.85 21.06
CA ASN A 7 1.32 -1.20 21.27
C ASN A 7 1.70 -2.55 20.65
N ALA A 8 1.37 -2.80 19.37
CA ALA A 8 1.99 -3.91 18.64
C ALA A 8 3.45 -3.55 18.28
N THR A 9 4.34 -3.61 19.26
CA THR A 9 5.80 -3.52 19.03
C THR A 9 6.26 -4.84 18.43
N GLY A 10 6.21 -4.95 17.10
CA GLY A 10 6.63 -6.11 16.33
C GLY A 10 6.26 -5.94 14.86
N ILE A 11 6.92 -6.70 13.98
CA ILE A 11 6.76 -6.73 12.50
C ILE A 11 5.33 -7.11 12.00
N TYR A 12 4.33 -7.10 12.87
CA TYR A 12 2.95 -7.56 12.65
C TYR A 12 1.92 -6.49 13.03
N ARG A 13 2.21 -5.21 12.75
CA ARG A 13 1.25 -4.14 13.00
C ARG A 13 0.04 -4.30 12.08
N ARG A 14 -1.15 -4.30 12.67
CA ARG A 14 -2.40 -4.43 11.91
C ARG A 14 -2.71 -3.11 11.24
N HIS A 15 -2.27 -2.98 9.99
CA HIS A 15 -2.55 -1.84 9.13
C HIS A 15 -3.35 -2.29 7.92
N ILE A 16 -4.46 -1.61 7.63
CA ILE A 16 -5.30 -1.88 6.46
C ILE A 16 -5.43 -0.55 5.70
N PRO A 17 -4.81 -0.42 4.52
CA PRO A 17 -4.90 0.79 3.72
C PRO A 17 -6.34 1.11 3.32
N LEU A 18 -6.62 2.39 3.08
CA LEU A 18 -7.94 2.81 2.60
C LEU A 18 -8.19 2.31 1.18
N LYS A 19 -9.41 1.83 0.90
CA LYS A 19 -9.84 1.49 -0.44
C LYS A 19 -10.16 2.76 -1.23
N GLY A 20 -9.37 3.06 -2.26
CA GLY A 20 -9.60 4.19 -3.17
C GLY A 20 -10.50 3.85 -4.34
N ALA A 21 -10.43 2.61 -4.83
CA ALA A 21 -11.29 2.10 -5.89
C ALA A 21 -11.42 0.56 -5.81
N PRO A 22 -12.47 -0.03 -6.39
CA PRO A 22 -12.54 -1.47 -6.57
C PRO A 22 -11.42 -1.96 -7.52
N ALA A 23 -10.68 -2.99 -7.11
CA ALA A 23 -9.57 -3.53 -7.90
C ALA A 23 -9.95 -3.92 -9.34
N TYR A 24 -11.18 -4.44 -9.54
CA TYR A 24 -11.66 -4.84 -10.86
C TYR A 24 -11.90 -3.65 -11.81
N GLU A 25 -12.26 -2.47 -11.27
CA GLU A 25 -12.50 -1.27 -12.09
C GLU A 25 -11.18 -0.67 -12.59
N MET A 26 -10.11 -0.87 -11.82
CA MET A 26 -8.81 -0.33 -12.15
C MET A 26 -7.92 -1.30 -12.92
N LEU A 27 -8.33 -2.56 -13.13
CA LEU A 27 -7.51 -3.60 -13.76
C LEU A 27 -6.91 -3.16 -15.12
N PHE A 28 -7.66 -2.38 -15.90
CA PHE A 28 -7.25 -1.87 -17.22
C PHE A 28 -6.91 -0.37 -17.22
N ALA A 29 -6.96 0.29 -16.07
CA ALA A 29 -6.65 1.71 -16.00
C ALA A 29 -5.15 1.95 -16.29
N PRO A 30 -4.80 3.05 -16.99
CA PRO A 30 -3.42 3.38 -17.25
C PRO A 30 -2.66 3.55 -15.94
N LYS A 31 -1.46 2.96 -15.87
CA LYS A 31 -0.57 3.02 -14.71
C LYS A 31 0.72 3.74 -15.04
N ARG A 32 1.32 4.36 -14.03
CA ARG A 32 2.65 5.00 -14.12
C ARG A 32 3.53 4.55 -12.97
N CYS A 33 4.83 4.54 -13.22
CA CYS A 33 5.83 4.27 -12.19
C CYS A 33 6.22 5.57 -11.48
N VAL A 34 6.21 5.55 -10.15
CA VAL A 34 6.64 6.66 -9.30
C VAL A 34 7.66 6.18 -8.28
N GLY A 35 8.49 7.09 -7.78
CA GLY A 35 9.28 6.80 -6.58
C GLY A 35 8.37 6.59 -5.38
N LEU A 36 8.72 5.67 -4.49
CA LEU A 36 7.91 5.34 -3.30
C LEU A 36 7.59 6.58 -2.45
N SER A 37 8.52 7.53 -2.34
CA SER A 37 8.32 8.80 -1.62
C SER A 37 7.25 9.71 -2.22
N LYS A 38 6.82 9.45 -3.46
CA LYS A 38 5.75 10.19 -4.16
C LYS A 38 4.45 9.40 -4.26
N ALA A 39 4.39 8.20 -3.67
CA ALA A 39 3.23 7.32 -3.80
C ALA A 39 2.11 7.66 -2.81
N VAL A 40 2.42 8.29 -1.66
CA VAL A 40 1.41 8.60 -0.63
C VAL A 40 0.27 9.44 -1.21
N GLY A 41 -0.96 8.97 -1.03
CA GLY A 41 -2.18 9.55 -1.59
C GLY A 41 -2.59 9.01 -2.97
N GLU A 42 -1.74 8.22 -3.62
CA GLU A 42 -2.02 7.63 -4.93
C GLU A 42 -2.68 6.24 -4.79
N ILE A 43 -3.47 5.84 -5.79
CA ILE A 43 -4.08 4.50 -5.84
C ILE A 43 -3.05 3.49 -6.36
N CYS A 44 -2.78 2.47 -5.57
CA CYS A 44 -1.89 1.37 -5.90
C CYS A 44 -2.38 0.59 -7.12
N ALA A 45 -1.45 0.27 -8.03
CA ALA A 45 -1.72 -0.45 -9.27
C ALA A 45 -1.03 -1.82 -9.36
N ASP A 46 -0.44 -2.29 -8.26
CA ASP A 46 0.20 -3.61 -8.19
C ASP A 46 0.13 -4.17 -6.76
N VAL A 47 0.55 -5.42 -6.58
CA VAL A 47 0.64 -6.04 -5.24
C VAL A 47 2.06 -5.86 -4.69
N TYR A 48 2.19 -5.25 -3.52
CA TYR A 48 3.47 -5.13 -2.83
C TYR A 48 3.47 -5.94 -1.53
N ALA A 49 4.28 -6.99 -1.50
CA ALA A 49 4.50 -7.83 -0.35
C ALA A 49 6.01 -7.91 -0.04
N VAL A 50 6.39 -7.61 1.20
CA VAL A 50 7.78 -7.65 1.66
C VAL A 50 7.97 -8.74 2.71
N TYR A 51 9.13 -9.39 2.69
CA TYR A 51 9.47 -10.44 3.66
C TYR A 51 10.48 -9.94 4.70
N PRO A 52 10.33 -10.35 5.97
CA PRO A 52 9.14 -10.95 6.59
C PRO A 52 8.04 -9.89 6.82
N PRO A 53 6.74 -10.24 6.87
CA PRO A 53 6.14 -11.59 6.90
C PRO A 53 5.77 -12.21 5.54
N GLY A 54 5.88 -11.49 4.42
CA GLY A 54 5.54 -12.03 3.08
C GLY A 54 4.05 -12.01 2.73
N ILE A 55 3.23 -11.26 3.47
CA ILE A 55 1.85 -10.92 3.07
C ILE A 55 1.82 -9.52 2.43
N PRO A 56 0.79 -9.18 1.64
CA PRO A 56 0.69 -7.86 1.02
C PRO A 56 0.60 -6.74 2.07
N ALA A 57 1.42 -5.71 1.91
CA ALA A 57 1.29 -4.44 2.61
C ALA A 57 0.27 -3.51 1.95
N ILE A 58 0.06 -3.69 0.64
CA ILE A 58 -0.95 -2.99 -0.16
C ILE A 58 -1.25 -3.79 -1.45
N VAL A 59 -2.50 -3.68 -1.92
CA VAL A 59 -2.99 -4.32 -3.16
C VAL A 59 -3.62 -3.31 -4.13
N PRO A 60 -3.87 -3.68 -5.41
CA PRO A 60 -4.50 -2.78 -6.36
C PRO A 60 -5.85 -2.22 -5.90
N GLY A 61 -6.05 -0.91 -6.08
CA GLY A 61 -7.27 -0.21 -5.66
C GLY A 61 -7.21 0.36 -4.24
N GLU A 62 -6.19 0.02 -3.45
CA GLU A 62 -5.91 0.67 -2.17
C GLU A 62 -5.07 1.94 -2.35
N ILE A 63 -5.13 2.85 -1.39
CA ILE A 63 -4.37 4.10 -1.39
C ILE A 63 -3.10 3.91 -0.57
N PHE A 64 -1.95 4.29 -1.13
CA PHE A 64 -0.72 4.36 -0.36
C PHE A 64 -0.82 5.41 0.74
N ASP A 65 -0.60 5.02 1.99
CA ASP A 65 -0.43 5.94 3.11
C ASP A 65 1.00 5.89 3.66
N ALA A 66 1.27 6.68 4.70
CA ALA A 66 2.59 6.79 5.29
C ALA A 66 3.08 5.45 5.89
N GLU A 67 2.19 4.66 6.48
CA GLU A 67 2.54 3.40 7.12
C GLU A 67 2.82 2.30 6.09
N THR A 68 2.05 2.25 5.00
CA THR A 68 2.39 1.42 3.84
C THR A 68 3.73 1.82 3.24
N ALA A 69 3.98 3.12 3.03
CA ALA A 69 5.24 3.58 2.46
C ALA A 69 6.44 3.24 3.36
N GLU A 70 6.28 3.37 4.68
CA GLU A 70 7.30 2.98 5.66
C GLU A 70 7.61 1.48 5.59
N ALA A 71 6.58 0.63 5.54
CA ALA A 71 6.74 -0.82 5.43
C ALA A 71 7.53 -1.24 4.17
N LEU A 72 7.46 -0.45 3.09
CA LEU A 72 8.10 -0.76 1.82
C LEU A 72 9.50 -0.13 1.64
N ASN A 73 9.87 0.90 2.40
CA ASN A 73 11.04 1.77 2.14
C ASN A 73 12.40 1.05 2.05
N GLY A 74 12.56 -0.04 2.79
CA GLY A 74 13.77 -0.88 2.80
C GLY A 74 13.91 -1.83 1.61
N ALA A 75 12.80 -2.21 0.97
CA ALA A 75 12.76 -3.25 -0.07
C ALA A 75 12.36 -2.73 -1.45
N VAL A 76 11.60 -1.63 -1.51
CA VAL A 76 11.00 -1.11 -2.74
C VAL A 76 11.41 0.35 -2.93
N LYS A 77 11.87 0.71 -4.14
CA LYS A 77 12.23 2.10 -4.48
C LYS A 77 11.20 2.78 -5.37
N GLN A 78 10.52 2.00 -6.20
CA GLN A 78 9.54 2.48 -7.15
C GLN A 78 8.30 1.61 -7.11
N VAL A 79 7.15 2.23 -7.33
CA VAL A 79 5.84 1.57 -7.32
C VAL A 79 4.99 2.00 -8.50
N PHE A 80 4.02 1.18 -8.87
CA PHE A 80 3.00 1.51 -9.86
C PHE A 80 1.77 2.08 -9.18
N VAL A 81 1.30 3.20 -9.73
CA VAL A 81 0.06 3.86 -9.33
C VAL A 81 -0.82 4.07 -10.54
N TYR A 82 -2.13 4.10 -10.35
CA TYR A 82 -3.08 4.43 -11.41
C TYR A 82 -3.07 5.93 -11.70
N ASN A 83 -3.30 6.29 -12.97
CA ASN A 83 -3.61 7.67 -13.33
C ASN A 83 -5.09 7.91 -13.00
N VAL A 84 -5.35 8.53 -11.86
CA VAL A 84 -6.69 9.04 -11.52
C VAL A 84 -6.77 10.45 -12.08
N TYR A 85 -7.78 10.69 -12.93
CA TYR A 85 -8.01 11.98 -13.60
C TYR A 85 -8.48 13.08 -12.64
#